data_AF-A0A1H6CIA3-F1
#
_entry.id   AF-A0A1H6CIA3-F1
#
_cell.length_a   1.000
_cell.length_b   1.000
_cell.length_c   1.000
_cell.angle_alpha   90.00
_cell.angle_beta   90.00
_cell.angle_gamma   90.00
#
_symmetry.space_group_name_H-M   'P 1'
#
loop_
_entity.id
_entity.type
_entity.pdbx_description
1 polymer ?
#
loop_
_entity_poly.entity_id
_entity_poly.type
_entity_poly.pdbx_seq_one_letter_code
_entity_poly.pdbx_strand_id
1 'polypeptide(L)'
;MKTILAILQKAGGWRPSLYLKIPNPPYMELVIEAVDESGPLGLPALSVCHYGEQNGDAMRDPEMCFELGFAGGAHLDPYLWRNDYVAVEQVSRAIIRDHYIALLELHKQHEKFAGMWDNNLRLQGFLEAFTNSCILG
;
A
#
# COMPACT_ATOMS: atom_id res chain seq x y z
N MET A 1 6.36 -8.27 -2.62
CA MET A 1 6.73 -7.19 -1.68
C MET A 1 7.06 -7.79 -0.33
N LYS A 2 8.33 -7.82 0.09
CA LYS A 2 8.75 -8.43 1.36
C LYS A 2 8.88 -7.41 2.48
N THR A 3 9.22 -6.17 2.16
CA THR A 3 9.45 -5.10 3.15
C THR A 3 8.14 -4.74 3.85
N ILE A 4 7.07 -4.48 3.09
CA ILE A 4 5.75 -4.16 3.66
C ILE A 4 5.20 -5.32 4.49
N LEU A 5 5.31 -6.56 4.01
CA LEU A 5 4.87 -7.73 4.78
C LEU A 5 5.62 -7.88 6.10
N ALA A 6 6.93 -7.62 6.12
CA ALA A 6 7.73 -7.67 7.34
C ALA A 6 7.33 -6.55 8.33
N ILE A 7 7.05 -5.34 7.84
CA ILE A 7 6.52 -4.25 8.66
C ILE A 7 5.16 -4.64 9.25
N LEU A 8 4.23 -5.12 8.42
CA LEU A 8 2.92 -5.61 8.87
C LEU A 8 3.06 -6.68 9.94
N GLN A 9 3.94 -7.67 9.74
CA GLN A 9 4.19 -8.72 10.72
C GLN A 9 4.71 -8.15 12.05
N LYS A 10 5.67 -7.22 12.01
CA LYS A 10 6.18 -6.54 13.21
C LYS A 10 5.11 -5.70 13.91
N ALA A 11 4.16 -5.15 13.16
CA ALA A 11 3.04 -4.36 13.67
C ALA A 11 1.89 -5.22 14.24
N GLY A 12 2.03 -6.55 14.28
CA GLY A 12 0.99 -7.47 14.77
C GLY A 12 0.04 -8.00 13.69
N GLY A 13 0.36 -7.79 12.41
CA GLY A 13 -0.43 -8.23 11.27
C GLY A 13 -1.58 -7.28 10.92
N TRP A 14 -2.36 -7.68 9.91
CA TRP A 14 -3.54 -6.95 9.49
C TRP A 14 -4.65 -7.04 10.55
N ARG A 15 -5.30 -5.91 10.81
CA ARG A 15 -6.51 -5.76 11.64
C ARG A 15 -7.28 -4.54 11.13
N PRO A 16 -8.61 -4.44 11.34
CA PRO A 16 -9.38 -3.29 10.88
C PRO A 16 -8.88 -1.93 11.42
N SER A 17 -8.28 -1.91 12.61
CA SER A 17 -7.72 -0.69 13.20
C SER A 17 -6.28 -0.39 12.77
N LEU A 18 -5.70 -1.17 11.84
CA LEU A 18 -4.32 -1.00 11.42
C LEU A 18 -4.12 0.42 10.85
N TYR A 19 -3.32 1.22 11.56
CA TYR A 19 -2.86 2.51 11.09
C TYR A 19 -1.41 2.70 11.52
N LEU A 20 -0.50 2.70 10.56
CA LEU A 20 0.95 2.84 10.78
C LEU A 20 1.43 4.12 10.12
N LYS A 21 2.27 4.86 10.85
CA LYS A 21 2.92 6.08 10.35
C LYS A 21 4.42 6.03 10.66
N ILE A 22 5.24 5.93 9.61
CA ILE A 22 6.67 5.61 9.72
C ILE A 22 7.49 6.80 9.18
N PRO A 23 7.98 7.69 10.06
CA PRO A 23 8.90 8.75 9.66
C PRO A 23 10.28 8.15 9.35
N ASN A 24 10.90 8.57 8.24
CA ASN A 24 12.23 8.10 7.85
C ASN A 24 13.03 9.15 7.06
N PRO A 25 13.46 10.28 7.69
CA PRO A 25 14.18 11.34 6.99
C PRO A 25 15.46 10.84 6.30
N PRO A 26 15.80 11.34 5.10
CA PRO A 26 15.19 12.47 4.39
C PRO A 26 14.00 12.07 3.49
N TYR A 27 13.52 10.83 3.57
CA TYR A 27 12.41 10.36 2.75
C TYR A 27 11.05 10.80 3.31
N MET A 28 10.06 10.90 2.43
CA MET A 28 8.67 11.13 2.84
C MET A 28 8.20 10.00 3.75
N GLU A 29 7.37 10.34 4.73
CA GLU A 29 6.82 9.34 5.65
C GLU A 29 6.02 8.27 4.90
N LEU A 30 6.07 7.04 5.41
CA LEU A 30 5.29 5.93 4.87
C LEU A 30 4.10 5.67 5.80
N VAL A 31 2.90 5.71 5.23
CA VAL A 31 1.65 5.35 5.89
C VAL A 31 1.19 4.00 5.37
N ILE A 32 0.79 3.11 6.28
CA ILE A 32 0.18 1.81 5.95
C ILE A 32 -1.09 1.69 6.79
N GLU A 33 -2.23 1.51 6.14
CA GLU A 33 -3.51 1.47 6.83
C GLU A 33 -4.45 0.42 6.26
N ALA A 34 -5.32 -0.15 7.10
CA ALA A 34 -6.40 -0.98 6.61
C ALA A 34 -7.39 -0.13 5.81
N VAL A 35 -7.95 -0.72 4.76
CA VAL A 35 -9.08 -0.14 4.04
C VAL A 35 -10.37 -0.69 4.66
N ASP A 36 -11.36 0.18 4.89
CA ASP A 36 -12.66 -0.21 5.48
C ASP A 36 -13.40 -1.24 4.62
N GLU A 37 -13.23 -1.14 3.30
CA GLU A 37 -13.79 -2.08 2.32
C GLU A 37 -12.80 -3.22 2.01
N SER A 38 -13.33 -4.42 1.80
CA SER A 38 -12.53 -5.52 1.26
C SER A 38 -12.11 -5.21 -0.17
N GLY A 39 -10.98 -5.78 -0.60
CA GLY A 39 -10.50 -5.58 -1.96
C GLY A 39 -11.37 -6.29 -3.01
N PRO A 40 -10.98 -6.21 -4.29
CA PRO A 40 -11.78 -6.71 -5.42
C PRO A 40 -12.15 -8.20 -5.37
N LEU A 41 -11.41 -9.03 -4.65
CA LEU A 41 -11.68 -10.46 -4.45
C LEU A 41 -12.28 -10.76 -3.06
N GLY A 42 -12.68 -9.73 -2.31
CA GLY A 42 -13.22 -9.87 -0.96
C GLY A 42 -12.17 -10.19 0.09
N LEU A 43 -10.89 -9.92 -0.18
CA LEU A 43 -9.80 -10.14 0.77
C LEU A 43 -9.57 -8.90 1.65
N PRO A 44 -8.94 -9.06 2.83
CA PRO A 44 -8.47 -7.93 3.62
C PRO A 44 -7.59 -7.01 2.77
N ALA A 45 -7.88 -5.71 2.77
CA ALA A 45 -7.18 -4.74 1.97
C ALA A 45 -6.42 -3.72 2.83
N LEU A 46 -5.37 -3.15 2.26
CA LEU A 46 -4.60 -2.06 2.86
C LEU A 46 -4.17 -1.04 1.81
N SER A 47 -4.06 0.21 2.23
CA SER A 47 -3.37 1.27 1.50
C SER A 47 -1.94 1.39 2.01
N VAL A 48 -0.99 1.60 1.10
CA VAL A 48 0.40 1.95 1.38
C VAL A 48 0.69 3.24 0.63
N CYS A 49 1.08 4.29 1.35
CA CYS A 49 1.17 5.62 0.80
C CYS A 49 2.36 6.42 1.34
N HIS A 50 2.99 7.19 0.47
CA HIS A 50 3.78 8.36 0.89
C HIS A 50 2.93 9.63 0.76
N TYR A 51 2.96 10.47 1.80
CA TYR A 51 2.32 11.78 1.77
C TYR A 51 3.38 12.89 1.65
N GLY A 52 3.24 13.71 0.62
CA GLY A 52 3.80 15.05 0.53
C GLY A 52 2.75 16.11 0.88
N GLU A 53 3.12 17.38 0.73
CA GLU A 53 2.20 18.52 0.90
C GLU A 53 2.25 19.41 -0.35
N GLN A 54 1.11 19.96 -0.76
CA GLN A 54 1.01 21.02 -1.77
C GLN A 54 -0.07 22.00 -1.38
N ASN A 55 0.28 23.28 -1.21
CA ASN A 55 -0.65 24.34 -0.78
C ASN A 55 -1.40 24.04 0.53
N GLY A 56 -0.81 23.24 1.42
CA GLY A 56 -1.45 22.80 2.67
C GLY A 56 -2.30 21.54 2.55
N ASP A 57 -2.49 20.99 1.35
CA ASP A 57 -3.18 19.73 1.12
C ASP A 57 -2.18 18.55 1.14
N ALA A 58 -2.57 17.45 1.77
CA ALA A 58 -1.80 16.21 1.74
C ALA A 58 -1.89 15.54 0.36
N MET A 59 -0.75 15.23 -0.23
CA MET A 59 -0.64 14.71 -1.61
C MET A 59 0.00 13.33 -1.61
N ARG A 60 -0.68 12.34 -2.19
CA ARG A 60 -0.18 10.95 -2.29
C ARG A 60 0.88 10.84 -3.40
N ASP A 61 2.06 10.31 -3.08
CA ASP A 61 3.16 10.13 -4.04
C ASP A 61 4.13 8.96 -3.71
N PRO A 62 3.80 7.72 -4.11
CA PRO A 62 2.50 7.26 -4.58
C PRO A 62 1.61 6.75 -3.44
N GLU A 63 0.35 6.46 -3.75
CA GLU A 63 -0.48 5.50 -3.03
C GLU A 63 -0.65 4.22 -3.86
N MET A 64 -0.61 3.07 -3.20
CA MET A 64 -1.05 1.80 -3.76
C MET A 64 -1.95 1.05 -2.78
N CYS A 65 -3.03 0.47 -3.28
CA CYS A 65 -3.86 -0.44 -2.49
C CYS A 65 -3.64 -1.89 -2.90
N PHE A 66 -3.62 -2.77 -1.90
CA PHE A 66 -3.33 -4.19 -2.04
C PHE A 66 -4.36 -5.05 -1.33
N GLU A 67 -4.64 -6.21 -1.91
CA GLU A 67 -5.25 -7.31 -1.17
C GLU A 67 -4.16 -8.15 -0.49
N LEU A 68 -4.40 -8.53 0.76
CA LEU A 68 -3.55 -9.44 1.53
C LEU A 68 -4.04 -10.89 1.35
N GLY A 69 -3.34 -11.63 0.49
CA GLY A 69 -3.57 -13.04 0.26
C GLY A 69 -2.66 -13.94 1.10
N PHE A 70 -3.12 -15.16 1.39
CA PHE A 70 -2.34 -16.20 2.11
C PHE A 70 -2.14 -17.49 1.31
N ALA A 71 -2.78 -17.62 0.15
CA ALA A 71 -2.60 -18.76 -0.73
C ALA A 71 -1.14 -18.83 -1.22
N GLY A 72 -0.44 -19.93 -0.90
CA GLY A 72 0.99 -20.06 -1.20
C GLY A 72 1.91 -19.21 -0.31
N GLY A 73 1.39 -18.66 0.80
CA GLY A 73 2.09 -17.76 1.71
C GLY A 73 1.53 -16.34 1.67
N ALA A 74 1.87 -15.54 2.68
CA ALA A 74 1.45 -14.14 2.75
C ALA A 74 2.01 -13.35 1.55
N HIS A 75 1.13 -12.67 0.82
CA HIS A 75 1.49 -11.83 -0.33
C HIS A 75 0.55 -10.63 -0.45
N LEU A 76 1.04 -9.58 -1.11
CA LEU A 76 0.29 -8.37 -1.40
C LEU A 76 0.06 -8.29 -2.90
N ASP A 77 -1.20 -8.16 -3.28
CA ASP A 77 -1.64 -8.18 -4.67
C ASP A 77 -2.29 -6.84 -5.03
N PRO A 78 -1.68 -5.99 -5.89
CA PRO A 78 -2.12 -4.61 -6.09
C PRO A 78 -3.40 -4.52 -6.91
N TYR A 79 -4.23 -3.53 -6.61
CA TYR A 79 -5.42 -3.22 -7.43
C TYR A 79 -5.59 -1.74 -7.75
N LEU A 80 -4.94 -0.84 -7.00
CA LEU A 80 -4.97 0.60 -7.22
C LEU A 80 -3.56 1.20 -7.18
N TRP A 81 -3.31 2.19 -8.02
CA TRP A 81 -2.16 3.08 -7.96
C TRP A 81 -2.62 4.53 -8.16
N ARG A 82 -2.06 5.46 -7.39
CA ARG A 82 -2.42 6.88 -7.46
C ARG A 82 -1.23 7.78 -7.19
N ASN A 83 -1.21 8.92 -7.87
CA ASN A 83 -0.28 10.03 -7.64
C ASN A 83 -1.01 11.36 -7.82
N ASP A 84 -1.12 12.13 -6.75
CA ASP A 84 -1.89 13.37 -6.72
C ASP A 84 -1.17 14.52 -7.45
N TYR A 85 0.16 14.57 -7.45
CA TYR A 85 0.94 15.64 -8.10
C TYR A 85 0.80 15.64 -9.63
N VAL A 86 0.50 14.49 -10.21
CA VAL A 86 0.28 14.34 -11.66
C VAL A 86 -1.18 14.05 -12.01
N ALA A 87 -2.09 14.12 -11.02
CA ALA A 87 -3.52 13.89 -11.18
C ALA A 87 -3.87 12.56 -11.87
N VAL A 88 -3.19 11.47 -11.48
CA VAL A 88 -3.44 10.13 -12.03
C VAL A 88 -3.91 9.18 -10.93
N GLU A 89 -5.02 8.52 -11.21
CA GLU A 89 -5.52 7.35 -10.47
C GLU A 89 -5.78 6.23 -11.47
N GLN A 90 -5.30 5.02 -11.12
CA GLN A 90 -5.40 3.83 -11.95
C GLN A 90 -5.92 2.69 -11.10
N VAL A 91 -7.00 2.05 -11.56
CA VAL A 91 -7.60 0.88 -10.93
C VAL A 91 -7.49 -0.28 -11.90
N SER A 92 -6.64 -1.26 -11.56
CA SER A 92 -6.41 -2.43 -12.42
C SER A 92 -7.41 -3.55 -12.14
N ARG A 93 -8.00 -3.59 -10.94
CA ARG A 93 -8.98 -4.61 -10.54
C ARG A 93 -10.04 -3.99 -9.64
N ALA A 94 -11.32 -4.28 -9.90
CA ALA A 94 -12.45 -3.73 -9.15
C ALA A 94 -13.70 -4.60 -9.30
N ILE A 95 -14.66 -4.41 -8.38
CA ILE A 95 -16.05 -4.83 -8.58
C ILE A 95 -16.82 -3.66 -9.18
N ILE A 96 -17.39 -3.86 -10.38
CA ILE A 96 -18.23 -2.86 -11.05
C ILE A 96 -19.59 -3.51 -11.30
N ARG A 97 -20.63 -3.00 -10.64
CA ARG A 97 -22.00 -3.53 -10.73
C ARG A 97 -22.05 -5.05 -10.49
N ASP A 98 -21.47 -5.49 -9.38
CA ASP A 98 -21.36 -6.92 -8.97
C ASP A 98 -20.53 -7.81 -9.90
N HIS A 99 -19.84 -7.24 -10.89
CA HIS A 99 -18.94 -7.98 -11.77
C HIS A 99 -17.48 -7.67 -11.42
N TYR A 100 -16.68 -8.72 -11.30
CA TYR A 100 -15.23 -8.58 -11.20
C TYR A 100 -14.66 -8.17 -12.56
N ILE A 101 -13.97 -7.04 -12.58
CA ILE A 101 -13.29 -6.49 -13.75
C ILE A 101 -11.80 -6.42 -13.47
N ALA A 102 -10.99 -6.94 -14.40
CA ALA A 102 -9.54 -6.89 -14.33
C ALA A 102 -8.93 -6.44 -15.65
N LEU A 103 -8.14 -5.37 -15.59
CA LEU A 103 -7.31 -4.86 -16.68
C LEU A 103 -5.93 -5.51 -16.58
N LEU A 104 -5.77 -6.70 -17.15
CA LEU A 104 -4.61 -7.57 -16.92
C LEU A 104 -3.25 -6.92 -17.21
N GLU A 105 -3.15 -6.09 -18.25
CA GLU A 105 -1.87 -5.43 -18.57
C GLU A 105 -1.54 -4.31 -17.57
N LEU A 106 -2.55 -3.54 -17.16
CA LEU A 106 -2.38 -2.52 -16.11
C LEU A 106 -2.05 -3.17 -14.77
N HIS A 107 -2.66 -4.32 -14.46
CA HIS A 107 -2.36 -5.09 -13.27
C HIS A 107 -0.89 -5.53 -13.23
N LYS A 108 -0.36 -6.08 -14.34
CA LYS A 108 1.08 -6.40 -14.45
C LYS A 108 1.99 -5.18 -14.27
N GLN A 109 1.55 -4.00 -14.71
CA GLN A 109 2.29 -2.76 -14.49
C GLN A 109 2.31 -2.40 -13.00
N HIS A 110 1.17 -2.52 -12.30
CA HIS A 110 1.11 -2.32 -10.86
C HIS A 110 1.99 -3.33 -10.10
N GLU A 111 1.99 -4.62 -10.49
CA GLU A 111 2.86 -5.64 -9.88
C GLU A 111 4.35 -5.29 -10.03
N LYS A 112 4.77 -4.88 -11.24
CA LYS A 112 6.15 -4.46 -11.50
C LYS A 112 6.53 -3.23 -10.69
N PHE A 113 5.66 -2.22 -10.65
CA PHE A 113 5.88 -1.01 -9.86
C PHE A 113 5.98 -1.33 -8.37
N ALA A 114 5.05 -2.12 -7.83
CA ALA A 114 5.04 -2.56 -6.45
C ALA A 114 6.34 -3.30 -6.06
N GLY A 115 6.84 -4.17 -6.94
CA GLY A 115 8.11 -4.85 -6.74
C GLY A 115 9.32 -3.90 -6.72
N MET A 116 9.38 -2.96 -7.65
CA MET A 116 10.42 -1.92 -7.68
C MET A 116 10.34 -1.01 -6.45
N TRP A 117 9.15 -0.56 -6.08
CA TRP A 117 8.94 0.34 -4.95
C TRP A 117 9.25 -0.33 -3.61
N ASP A 118 8.84 -1.59 -3.40
CA ASP A 118 9.21 -2.36 -2.20
C ASP A 118 10.73 -2.52 -2.05
N ASN A 119 11.45 -2.65 -3.17
CA ASN A 119 12.90 -2.64 -3.17
C ASN A 119 13.48 -1.27 -2.80
N ASN A 120 12.87 -0.18 -3.24
CA ASN A 120 13.26 1.17 -2.82
C ASN A 120 13.01 1.37 -1.32
N LEU A 121 11.84 1.00 -0.80
CA LEU A 121 11.52 1.08 0.63
C LEU A 121 12.52 0.29 1.48
N ARG A 122 12.95 -0.87 0.99
CA ARG A 122 14.02 -1.66 1.62
C ARG A 122 15.36 -0.91 1.65
N LEU A 123 15.77 -0.34 0.52
CA LEU A 123 17.04 0.40 0.42
C LEU A 123 17.03 1.69 1.23
N GLN A 124 15.86 2.30 1.40
CA GLN A 124 15.63 3.48 2.21
C GLN A 124 15.57 3.18 3.71
N GLY A 125 15.50 1.91 4.11
CA GLY A 125 15.56 1.50 5.51
C GLY A 125 14.24 1.60 6.28
N PHE A 126 13.08 1.54 5.60
CA PHE A 126 11.78 1.68 6.27
C PHE A 126 11.47 0.56 7.28
N LEU A 127 12.01 -0.64 7.08
CA LEU A 127 11.84 -1.74 8.03
C LEU A 127 12.64 -1.52 9.32
N GLU A 128 13.79 -0.87 9.20
CA GLU A 128 14.69 -0.50 10.28
C GLU A 128 14.16 0.72 11.03
N ALA A 129 13.57 1.68 10.33
CA ALA A 129 12.93 2.86 10.92
C ALA A 129 11.63 2.52 11.68
N PHE A 130 10.99 1.38 11.38
CA PHE A 130 9.76 0.97 12.04
C PHE A 130 9.98 0.61 13.53
N THR A 131 9.22 1.27 14.41
CA THR A 131 9.21 1.02 15.86
C THR A 131 7.77 1.00 16.39
N ASN A 132 7.56 0.62 17.66
CA ASN A 132 6.22 0.57 18.26
C ASN A 132 5.51 1.93 18.30
N SER A 133 6.25 3.06 18.32
CA SER A 133 5.63 4.39 18.26
C SER A 133 5.03 4.72 16.89
N CYS A 134 5.34 3.94 15.85
CA CYS A 134 4.72 4.07 14.54
C CYS A 134 3.31 3.49 14.48
N ILE A 135 2.88 2.73 15.49
CA ILE A 135 1.55 2.10 15.53
C ILE A 135 0.57 3.08 16.17
N LEU A 136 -0.44 3.51 15.42
CA LEU A 136 -1.39 4.54 15.82
C LEU A 136 -2.83 4.01 15.95
N GLY A 137 -3.07 2.73 15.64
CA GLY A 137 -4.35 2.02 15.82
C GLY A 137 -4.18 0.51 15.99
#